data_AF-A0A1H2ZWD6-F1
#
_entry.id   AF-A0A1H2ZWD6-F1
#
_cell.length_a   1.000
_cell.length_b   1.000
_cell.length_c   1.000
_cell.angle_alpha   90.00
_cell.angle_beta   90.00
_cell.angle_gamma   90.00
#
_symmetry.space_group_name_H-M   'P 1'
#
loop_
_entity.id
_entity.type
_entity.pdbx_description
1 polymer ?
#
loop_
_entity_poly.entity_id
_entity_poly.type
_entity_poly.pdbx_seq_one_letter_code
_entity_poly.pdbx_strand_id
1 'polypeptide(L)'
;MKNFISMAISACLAIAIVGGGIYLMSTSTEGTAVKVPVPENVSVSTRVNNRDTYPVQPMSPSVNAGSTITKCIVNGKTTYSDQPCAPGIRSQTVELHDSSGVVSPNAATVQAARQRIQAEMTTEAIAVSTVSTGKQGDPFACAALSTEINSNDAATRNRLDAYEMQGLRIRREEVRTQQFRLGC
;
A
#
# COMPACT_ATOMS: atom_id res chain seq x y z
N MET A 1 68.79 4.01 8.38
CA MET A 1 68.15 5.29 8.79
C MET A 1 67.03 5.79 7.86
N LYS A 2 66.72 5.16 6.72
CA LYS A 2 65.63 5.60 5.81
C LYS A 2 64.21 5.23 6.28
N ASN A 3 64.07 4.25 7.17
CA ASN A 3 62.76 3.72 7.59
C ASN A 3 62.05 4.60 8.62
N PHE A 4 62.79 5.36 9.44
CA PHE A 4 62.20 6.23 10.45
C PHE A 4 61.49 7.45 9.86
N ILE A 5 62.03 8.00 8.77
CA ILE A 5 61.44 9.15 8.09
C ILE A 5 60.10 8.75 7.43
N SER A 6 60.07 7.59 6.76
CA SER A 6 58.83 7.07 6.15
C SER A 6 57.77 6.73 7.20
N MET A 7 58.16 6.15 8.34
CA MET A 7 57.25 5.84 9.43
C MET A 7 56.68 7.11 10.10
N ALA A 8 57.50 8.14 10.29
CA ALA A 8 57.05 9.42 10.85
C ALA A 8 56.06 10.14 9.92
N ILE A 9 56.32 10.15 8.62
CA ILE A 9 55.42 10.78 7.62
C ILE A 9 54.06 10.05 7.60
N SER A 10 54.06 8.72 7.62
CA SER A 10 52.82 7.93 7.64
C SER A 10 52.01 8.16 8.92
N ALA A 11 52.67 8.24 10.08
CA ALA A 11 52.01 8.50 11.35
C ALA A 11 51.38 9.91 11.40
N CYS A 12 52.09 10.93 10.92
CA CYS A 12 51.56 12.30 10.85
C CYS A 12 50.34 12.41 9.92
N LEU A 13 50.37 11.72 8.78
CA LEU A 13 49.28 11.75 7.80
C LEU A 13 48.02 11.06 8.35
N ALA A 14 48.19 9.94 9.06
CA ALA A 14 47.08 9.25 9.74
C ALA A 14 46.43 10.12 10.82
N ILE A 15 47.23 10.82 11.64
CA ILE A 15 46.72 11.72 12.68
C ILE A 15 45.99 12.91 12.08
N ALA A 16 46.50 13.47 10.97
CA ALA A 16 45.86 14.60 10.29
C ALA A 16 44.48 14.24 9.71
N ILE A 17 44.33 13.06 9.11
CA ILE A 17 43.04 12.61 8.54
C ILE A 17 42.02 12.37 9.67
N VAL A 18 42.40 11.63 10.71
CA VAL A 18 41.48 11.29 11.80
C VAL A 18 41.12 12.53 12.63
N GLY A 19 42.10 13.38 12.95
CA GLY A 19 41.88 14.63 13.67
C GLY A 19 41.04 15.64 12.87
N GLY A 20 41.31 15.78 11.57
CA GLY A 20 40.55 16.65 10.68
C GLY A 20 39.08 16.21 10.52
N GLY A 21 38.83 14.90 10.43
CA GLY A 21 37.47 14.36 10.35
C GLY A 21 36.64 14.65 11.62
N ILE A 22 37.23 14.46 12.80
CA ILE A 22 36.57 14.76 14.08
C ILE A 22 36.31 16.27 14.20
N TYR A 23 37.28 17.11 13.85
CA TYR A 23 37.13 18.57 13.92
C TYR A 23 35.98 19.08 13.03
N LEU A 24 35.89 18.60 11.79
CA LEU A 24 34.80 18.98 10.88
C LEU A 24 33.42 18.54 11.41
N MET A 25 33.31 17.33 11.99
CA MET A 25 32.06 16.87 12.60
C MET A 25 31.69 17.70 13.83
N SER A 26 32.65 18.15 14.65
CA SER A 26 32.39 18.99 15.83
C SER A 26 31.96 20.42 15.46
N THR A 27 32.49 21.00 14.38
CA THR A 27 32.08 22.35 13.95
C THR A 27 30.70 22.40 13.29
N SER A 28 30.15 21.25 12.86
CA SER A 28 28.86 21.20 12.14
C SER A 28 27.63 21.27 13.05
N THR A 29 27.79 21.22 14.38
CA THR A 29 26.67 21.24 15.35
C THR A 29 26.41 22.61 15.99
N GLU A 30 27.25 23.62 15.74
CA GLU A 30 27.12 24.95 16.40
C GLU A 30 26.21 25.94 15.65
N GLY A 31 25.56 25.52 14.55
CA GLY A 31 24.92 26.42 13.57
C GLY A 31 23.40 26.54 13.56
N THR A 32 22.65 25.90 14.47
CA THR A 32 21.17 26.01 14.46
C THR A 32 20.59 26.40 15.82
N ALA A 33 20.95 27.60 16.30
CA ALA A 33 20.09 28.35 17.20
C ALA A 33 18.94 28.96 16.39
N VAL A 34 17.91 28.15 16.11
CA VAL A 34 16.64 28.66 15.55
C VAL A 34 15.98 29.52 16.63
N LYS A 35 16.03 30.83 16.43
CA LYS A 35 15.29 31.83 17.22
C LYS A 35 13.79 31.58 17.00
N VAL A 36 13.13 30.93 17.95
CA VAL A 36 11.68 30.70 17.96
C VAL A 36 10.98 32.07 18.02
N PRO A 37 10.21 32.49 16.99
CA PRO A 37 9.22 33.51 17.18
C PRO A 37 8.00 32.86 17.83
N VAL A 38 7.63 33.37 19.01
CA VAL A 38 6.35 33.11 19.67
C VAL A 38 5.23 33.56 18.72
N PRO A 39 4.30 32.68 18.30
CA PRO A 39 3.04 33.13 17.72
C PRO A 39 2.06 33.43 18.85
N GLU A 40 1.74 34.71 18.91
CA GLU A 40 0.61 35.33 19.59
C GLU A 40 -0.71 34.64 19.20
N ASN A 41 -1.43 34.19 20.23
CA ASN A 41 -2.89 34.08 20.35
C ASN A 41 -3.70 33.99 19.04
N VAL A 42 -3.92 32.78 18.53
CA VAL A 42 -4.97 32.53 17.52
C VAL A 42 -6.09 31.74 18.19
N SER A 43 -7.23 32.43 18.32
CA SER A 43 -8.49 31.96 18.84
C SER A 43 -8.96 30.68 18.14
N VAL A 44 -9.26 29.67 18.97
CA VAL A 44 -9.92 28.43 18.58
C VAL A 44 -11.31 28.77 18.04
N SER A 45 -11.47 28.76 16.72
CA SER A 45 -12.78 28.77 16.07
C SER A 45 -13.29 27.34 15.96
N THR A 46 -14.20 26.99 16.85
CA THR A 46 -14.96 25.75 16.88
C THR A 46 -15.71 25.58 15.56
N ARG A 47 -15.24 24.69 14.67
CA ARG A 47 -16.00 24.34 13.46
C ARG A 47 -17.25 23.57 13.85
N VAL A 48 -18.37 24.17 13.48
CA VAL A 48 -19.75 23.73 13.57
C VAL A 48 -19.93 22.33 12.98
N ASN A 49 -20.52 21.43 13.77
CA ASN A 49 -21.11 20.17 13.31
C ASN A 49 -22.28 20.49 12.36
N ASN A 50 -22.05 20.38 11.05
CA ASN A 50 -23.14 20.33 10.08
C ASN A 50 -23.45 18.85 9.79
N ARG A 51 -24.32 18.25 10.60
CA ARG A 51 -24.96 16.97 10.27
C ARG A 51 -26.17 17.30 9.41
N ASP A 52 -25.99 17.18 8.10
CA ASP A 52 -27.12 17.18 7.18
C ASP A 52 -28.05 16.01 7.55
N THR A 53 -29.26 16.39 7.96
CA THR A 53 -30.32 15.48 8.38
C THR A 53 -31.02 15.02 7.11
N TYR A 54 -30.80 13.77 6.69
CA TYR A 54 -31.57 13.16 5.62
C TYR A 54 -32.94 12.71 6.14
N PRO A 55 -34.04 12.92 5.39
CA PRO A 55 -35.37 12.49 5.82
C PRO A 55 -35.47 10.95 5.77
N VAL A 56 -35.76 10.35 6.93
CA VAL A 56 -36.08 8.92 7.04
C VAL A 56 -37.47 8.71 6.48
N GLN A 57 -37.58 8.11 5.28
CA GLN A 57 -38.84 7.55 4.80
C GLN A 57 -39.04 6.15 5.40
N PRO A 58 -40.23 5.83 5.96
CA PRO A 58 -40.53 4.48 6.41
C PRO A 58 -40.76 3.57 5.18
N MET A 59 -39.82 2.67 4.89
CA MET A 59 -40.06 1.58 3.93
C MET A 59 -40.78 0.45 4.65
N SER A 60 -42.00 0.18 4.19
CA SER A 60 -42.75 -1.02 4.52
C SER A 60 -41.96 -2.28 4.08
N PRO A 61 -41.98 -3.37 4.86
CA PRO A 61 -41.24 -4.58 4.53
C PRO A 61 -41.83 -5.21 3.25
N SER A 62 -41.01 -5.29 2.20
CA SER A 62 -41.34 -6.08 1.02
C SER A 62 -41.27 -7.55 1.41
N VAL A 63 -42.45 -8.17 1.51
CA VAL A 63 -42.60 -9.61 1.53
C VAL A 63 -42.26 -10.10 0.12
N ASN A 64 -41.07 -10.69 -0.07
CA ASN A 64 -40.77 -11.47 -1.27
C ASN A 64 -39.91 -12.69 -0.91
N ALA A 65 -40.63 -13.82 -0.88
CA ALA A 65 -40.23 -15.22 -1.10
C ALA A 65 -38.74 -15.59 -0.93
N GLY A 66 -38.49 -16.47 0.05
CA GLY A 66 -37.21 -17.15 0.24
C GLY A 66 -36.70 -17.77 -1.06
N SER A 67 -35.50 -17.36 -1.47
CA SER A 67 -34.84 -17.92 -2.65
C SER A 67 -34.28 -19.30 -2.27
N THR A 68 -34.61 -20.32 -3.05
CA THR A 68 -34.05 -21.67 -2.88
C THR A 68 -33.02 -21.89 -3.98
N ILE A 69 -31.83 -22.36 -3.60
CA ILE A 69 -30.76 -22.73 -4.54
C ILE A 69 -30.48 -24.23 -4.46
N THR A 70 -30.05 -24.84 -5.56
CA THR A 70 -29.77 -26.27 -5.62
C THR A 70 -28.28 -26.53 -5.44
N LYS A 71 -27.95 -27.36 -4.46
CA LYS A 71 -26.61 -27.89 -4.24
C LYS A 71 -26.46 -29.21 -5.00
N CYS A 72 -25.57 -29.23 -6.00
CA CYS A 72 -25.23 -30.39 -6.80
C CYS A 72 -23.92 -31.02 -6.31
N ILE A 73 -23.88 -32.34 -6.10
CA ILE A 73 -22.67 -33.07 -5.71
C ILE A 73 -22.20 -33.96 -6.86
N VAL A 74 -21.13 -33.53 -7.55
CA VAL A 74 -20.54 -34.23 -8.70
C VAL A 74 -19.16 -34.74 -8.33
N ASN A 75 -18.96 -36.06 -8.31
CA ASN A 75 -17.64 -36.68 -8.05
C ASN A 75 -16.96 -36.15 -6.77
N GLY A 76 -17.72 -35.92 -5.70
CA GLY A 76 -17.23 -35.36 -4.44
C GLY A 76 -17.03 -33.84 -4.42
N LYS A 77 -17.22 -33.15 -5.55
CA LYS A 77 -17.23 -31.68 -5.64
C LYS A 77 -18.65 -31.16 -5.48
N THR A 78 -18.80 -30.12 -4.67
CA THR A 78 -20.08 -29.45 -4.44
C THR A 78 -20.16 -28.18 -5.28
N THR A 79 -21.25 -27.99 -6.01
CA THR A 79 -21.53 -26.77 -6.79
C THR A 79 -22.93 -26.28 -6.45
N TYR A 80 -23.11 -24.97 -6.28
CA TYR A 80 -24.40 -24.35 -6.02
C TYR A 80 -24.90 -23.68 -7.30
N SER A 81 -26.16 -23.92 -7.66
CA SER A 81 -26.77 -23.39 -8.87
C SER A 81 -28.23 -23.01 -8.64
N ASP A 82 -28.68 -21.96 -9.33
CA ASP A 82 -30.09 -21.58 -9.43
C ASP A 82 -30.86 -22.47 -10.42
N GLN A 83 -30.16 -23.36 -11.13
CA GLN A 83 -30.73 -24.32 -12.08
C GLN A 83 -30.71 -25.75 -11.53
N PRO A 84 -31.62 -26.64 -11.98
CA PRO A 84 -31.61 -28.04 -11.58
C PRO A 84 -30.29 -28.72 -11.98
N CYS A 85 -29.81 -29.61 -11.11
CA CYS A 85 -28.61 -30.40 -11.41
C CYS A 85 -28.82 -31.27 -12.65
N ALA A 86 -27.72 -31.58 -13.37
CA ALA A 86 -27.79 -32.50 -14.50
C ALA A 86 -28.30 -33.89 -14.04
N PRO A 87 -29.01 -34.63 -14.91
CA PRO A 87 -29.64 -35.89 -14.54
C PRO A 87 -28.61 -36.90 -14.02
N GLY A 88 -28.94 -37.58 -12.92
CA GLY A 88 -28.07 -38.58 -12.27
C GLY A 88 -27.12 -38.04 -11.20
N ILE A 89 -27.13 -36.73 -10.95
CA ILE A 89 -26.32 -36.08 -9.89
C ILE A 89 -27.14 -35.98 -8.60
N ARG A 90 -26.51 -36.21 -7.44
CA ARG A 90 -27.15 -35.98 -6.13
C ARG A 90 -27.39 -34.49 -5.94
N SER A 91 -28.65 -34.10 -5.75
CA SER A 91 -29.08 -32.72 -5.52
C SER A 91 -29.67 -32.54 -4.12
N GLN A 92 -29.40 -31.41 -3.49
CA GLN A 92 -30.03 -30.98 -2.24
C GLN A 92 -30.50 -29.53 -2.40
N THR A 93 -31.75 -29.23 -2.04
CA THR A 93 -32.25 -27.86 -2.01
C THR A 93 -31.74 -27.16 -0.75
N VAL A 94 -31.24 -25.95 -0.92
CA VAL A 94 -30.77 -25.09 0.18
C VAL A 94 -31.63 -23.84 0.18
N GLU A 95 -32.27 -23.57 1.31
CA GLU A 95 -33.04 -22.36 1.54
C GLU A 95 -32.09 -21.22 1.94
N LEU A 96 -32.15 -20.09 1.22
CA LEU A 96 -31.41 -18.89 1.58
C LEU A 96 -32.23 -18.09 2.58
N HIS A 97 -31.66 -17.87 3.76
CA HIS A 97 -32.18 -16.91 4.71
C HIS A 97 -31.36 -15.62 4.60
N ASP A 98 -32.03 -14.52 4.29
CA ASP A 98 -31.39 -13.20 4.33
C ASP A 98 -31.03 -12.87 5.78
N SER A 99 -29.72 -12.84 6.08
CA SER A 99 -29.23 -12.24 7.31
C SER A 99 -29.45 -10.73 7.22
N SER A 100 -30.19 -10.16 8.17
CA SER A 100 -30.69 -8.78 8.21
C SER A 100 -29.66 -7.64 8.14
N GLY A 101 -28.39 -7.93 7.84
CA GLY A 101 -27.29 -6.96 7.78
C GLY A 101 -26.74 -6.67 6.39
N VAL A 102 -27.11 -7.42 5.34
CA VAL A 102 -26.57 -7.22 3.98
C VAL A 102 -27.71 -7.11 2.99
N VAL A 103 -28.04 -5.88 2.60
CA VAL A 103 -28.98 -5.61 1.51
C VAL A 103 -28.29 -5.98 0.20
N SER A 104 -28.68 -7.10 -0.42
CA SER A 104 -28.23 -7.40 -1.77
C SER A 104 -28.82 -6.37 -2.74
N PRO A 105 -28.02 -5.80 -3.65
CA PRO A 105 -28.54 -4.90 -4.68
C PRO A 105 -29.62 -5.61 -5.51
N ASN A 106 -30.72 -4.92 -5.79
CA ASN A 106 -31.83 -5.41 -6.63
C ASN A 106 -31.28 -5.85 -8.01
N ALA A 107 -31.84 -6.90 -8.61
CA ALA A 107 -31.44 -7.43 -9.91
C ALA A 107 -31.32 -6.34 -11.01
N ALA A 108 -32.20 -5.33 -10.99
CA ALA A 108 -32.13 -4.18 -11.90
C ALA A 108 -30.83 -3.36 -11.72
N THR A 109 -30.40 -3.15 -10.46
CA THR A 109 -29.15 -2.43 -10.16
C THR A 109 -27.91 -3.23 -10.55
N VAL A 110 -27.95 -4.56 -10.41
CA VAL A 110 -26.87 -5.45 -10.86
C VAL A 110 -26.76 -5.45 -12.39
N GLN A 111 -27.89 -5.48 -13.10
CA GLN A 111 -27.89 -5.40 -14.57
C GLN A 111 -27.39 -4.05 -15.08
N ALA A 112 -27.82 -2.94 -14.47
CA ALA A 112 -27.33 -1.60 -14.82
C ALA A 112 -25.83 -1.46 -14.57
N ALA A 113 -25.31 -2.00 -13.45
CA ALA A 113 -23.88 -2.02 -13.18
C ALA A 113 -23.11 -2.85 -14.21
N ARG A 114 -23.62 -4.03 -14.60
CA ARG A 114 -23.01 -4.85 -15.65
C ARG A 114 -22.97 -4.14 -17.00
N GLN A 115 -24.04 -3.43 -17.37
CA GLN A 115 -24.08 -2.65 -18.62
C GLN A 115 -23.07 -1.50 -18.60
N ARG A 116 -22.90 -0.81 -17.46
CA ARG A 116 -21.88 0.23 -17.30
C ARG A 116 -20.46 -0.33 -17.44
N ILE A 117 -20.16 -1.43 -16.76
CA ILE A 117 -18.84 -2.10 -16.85
C ILE A 117 -18.57 -2.55 -18.28
N GLN A 118 -19.56 -3.11 -18.99
CA GLN A 118 -19.39 -3.50 -20.39
C GLN A 118 -19.16 -2.30 -21.31
N ALA A 119 -19.87 -1.19 -21.11
CA ALA A 119 -19.69 0.04 -21.86
C ALA A 119 -18.30 0.67 -21.62
N GLU A 120 -17.83 0.66 -20.37
CA GLU A 120 -16.49 1.10 -20.00
C GLU A 120 -15.41 0.18 -20.61
N MET A 121 -15.58 -1.14 -20.57
CA MET A 121 -14.66 -2.09 -21.22
C MET A 121 -14.56 -1.91 -22.74
N THR A 122 -15.65 -1.52 -23.42
CA THR A 122 -15.61 -1.24 -24.86
C THR A 122 -14.99 0.11 -25.21
N THR A 123 -15.01 1.06 -24.28
CA THR A 123 -14.49 2.43 -24.50
C THR A 123 -13.03 2.56 -24.05
N GLU A 124 -12.62 1.78 -23.05
CA GLU A 124 -11.26 1.76 -22.47
C GLU A 124 -10.39 0.61 -23.00
N ALA A 125 -10.53 0.22 -24.26
CA ALA A 125 -9.57 -0.66 -24.94
C ALA A 125 -8.20 0.01 -25.19
N ILE A 126 -7.88 1.08 -24.45
CA ILE A 126 -6.62 1.82 -24.53
C ILE A 126 -6.07 1.91 -23.10
N ALA A 127 -4.92 1.27 -22.90
CA ALA A 127 -4.12 1.19 -21.68
C ALA A 127 -4.60 0.24 -20.57
N VAL A 128 -4.87 -1.03 -20.93
CA VAL A 128 -4.34 -2.10 -20.07
C VAL A 128 -2.82 -1.90 -20.10
N SER A 129 -2.26 -1.30 -19.04
CA SER A 129 -0.82 -1.36 -18.80
C SER A 129 -0.50 -2.83 -18.65
N THR A 130 -0.13 -3.47 -19.77
CA THR A 130 0.52 -4.76 -19.73
C THR A 130 1.73 -4.55 -18.84
N VAL A 131 1.69 -5.11 -17.63
CA VAL A 131 2.89 -5.32 -16.83
C VAL A 131 3.76 -6.15 -17.75
N SER A 132 4.67 -5.47 -18.45
CA SER A 132 5.55 -6.15 -19.38
C SER A 132 6.27 -7.17 -18.52
N THR A 133 6.11 -8.44 -18.85
CA THR A 133 7.07 -9.50 -18.50
C THR A 133 8.39 -9.27 -19.26
N GLY A 134 8.79 -8.00 -19.34
CA GLY A 134 9.90 -7.48 -20.08
C GLY A 134 11.14 -7.71 -19.26
N LYS A 135 12.03 -8.53 -19.81
CA LYS A 135 13.45 -8.67 -19.49
C LYS A 135 13.73 -8.58 -17.99
N GLN A 136 13.78 -9.74 -17.32
CA GLN A 136 14.32 -9.85 -15.96
C GLN A 136 15.60 -9.02 -15.85
N GLY A 137 15.58 -8.05 -14.94
CA GLY A 137 16.70 -7.18 -14.67
C GLY A 137 17.92 -7.99 -14.22
N ASP A 138 19.08 -7.35 -14.30
CA ASP A 138 20.32 -7.94 -13.81
C ASP A 138 20.14 -8.39 -12.33
N PRO A 139 20.32 -9.69 -12.00
CA PRO A 139 20.15 -10.19 -10.64
C PRO A 139 21.02 -9.43 -9.63
N PHE A 140 22.18 -8.92 -10.04
CA PHE A 140 23.04 -8.10 -9.16
C PHE A 140 22.40 -6.74 -8.84
N ALA A 141 21.74 -6.11 -9.83
CA ALA A 141 21.02 -4.86 -9.62
C ALA A 141 19.81 -5.06 -8.69
N CYS A 142 19.05 -6.15 -8.89
CA CYS A 142 17.93 -6.49 -8.00
C CYS A 142 18.40 -6.77 -6.56
N ALA A 143 19.51 -7.47 -6.39
CA ALA A 143 20.11 -7.75 -5.08
C ALA A 143 20.57 -6.46 -4.39
N ALA A 144 21.22 -5.54 -5.13
CA ALA A 144 21.62 -4.24 -4.59
C ALA A 144 20.42 -3.42 -4.09
N LEU A 145 19.36 -3.31 -4.89
CA LEU A 145 18.14 -2.60 -4.50
C LEU A 145 17.46 -3.26 -3.28
N SER A 146 17.45 -4.61 -3.21
CA SER A 146 16.92 -5.31 -2.03
C SER A 146 17.72 -5.02 -0.76
N THR A 147 19.05 -4.88 -0.89
CA THR A 147 19.93 -4.52 0.22
C THR A 147 19.67 -3.08 0.69
N GLU A 148 19.42 -2.17 -0.24
CA GLU A 148 19.03 -0.79 0.08
C GLU A 148 17.70 -0.75 0.84
N ILE A 149 16.67 -1.49 0.40
CA ILE A 149 15.40 -1.60 1.13
C ILE A 149 15.65 -2.13 2.56
N ASN A 150 16.48 -3.16 2.71
CA ASN A 150 16.80 -3.72 4.02
C ASN A 150 17.52 -2.71 4.92
N SER A 151 18.42 -1.88 4.36
CA SER A 151 19.07 -0.81 5.13
C SER A 151 18.08 0.28 5.57
N ASN A 152 17.12 0.65 4.71
CA ASN A 152 16.07 1.60 5.05
C ASN A 152 15.13 1.03 6.13
N ASP A 153 14.74 -0.23 6.00
CA ASP A 153 13.91 -0.93 6.99
C ASP A 153 14.68 -1.16 8.31
N ALA A 154 16.01 -1.25 8.29
CA ALA A 154 16.82 -1.26 9.51
C ALA A 154 16.90 0.14 10.16
N ALA A 155 17.06 1.21 9.37
CA ALA A 155 17.12 2.58 9.86
C ALA A 155 15.83 3.01 10.58
N THR A 156 14.67 2.57 10.08
CA THR A 156 13.36 2.87 10.71
C THR A 156 13.17 2.25 12.10
N ARG A 157 14.05 1.35 12.55
CA ARG A 157 14.01 0.77 13.91
C ARG A 157 14.53 1.73 14.97
N ASN A 158 15.22 2.79 14.58
CA ASN A 158 15.70 3.81 15.49
C ASN A 158 14.60 4.83 15.79
N ARG A 159 14.73 5.56 16.90
CA ARG A 159 13.88 6.74 17.15
C ARG A 159 14.27 7.84 16.18
N LEU A 160 13.39 8.12 15.24
CA LEU A 160 13.54 9.13 14.20
C LEU A 160 12.44 10.18 14.35
N ASP A 161 12.73 11.40 13.90
CA ASP A 161 11.70 12.42 13.77
C ASP A 161 10.71 12.06 12.64
N ALA A 162 9.52 12.67 12.68
CA ALA A 162 8.50 12.47 11.66
C ALA A 162 9.00 12.80 10.24
N TYR A 163 9.85 13.82 10.09
CA TYR A 163 10.42 14.17 8.79
C TYR A 163 11.37 13.08 8.27
N GLU A 164 12.22 12.56 9.13
CA GLU A 164 13.18 11.49 8.80
C GLU A 164 12.46 10.19 8.43
N MET A 165 11.41 9.82 9.18
CA MET A 165 10.57 8.68 8.84
C MET A 165 9.89 8.83 7.49
N GLN A 166 9.39 10.02 7.17
CA GLN A 166 8.78 10.28 5.87
C GLN A 166 9.82 10.20 4.74
N GLY A 167 11.04 10.70 4.97
CA GLY A 167 12.16 10.55 4.04
C GLY A 167 12.48 9.08 3.72
N LEU A 168 12.57 8.24 4.74
CA LEU A 168 12.79 6.79 4.57
C LEU A 168 11.63 6.11 3.82
N ARG A 169 10.39 6.54 4.08
CA ARG A 169 9.21 6.02 3.37
C ARG A 169 9.25 6.34 1.88
N ILE A 170 9.56 7.58 1.52
CA ILE A 170 9.71 8.01 0.12
C ILE A 170 10.85 7.23 -0.53
N ARG A 171 12.00 7.12 0.14
CA ARG A 171 13.15 6.39 -0.39
C ARG A 171 12.83 4.93 -0.68
N ARG A 172 12.10 4.27 0.22
CA ARG A 172 11.66 2.88 0.04
C ARG A 172 10.73 2.72 -1.17
N GLU A 173 9.83 3.68 -1.38
CA GLU A 173 8.93 3.70 -2.54
C GLU A 173 9.68 3.89 -3.86
N GLU A 174 10.68 4.78 -3.89
CA GLU A 174 11.55 4.99 -5.04
C GLU A 174 12.30 3.71 -5.42
N VAL A 175 12.91 3.03 -4.45
CA VAL A 175 13.67 1.79 -4.68
C VAL A 175 12.76 0.66 -5.16
N ARG A 176 11.55 0.53 -4.61
CA ARG A 176 10.54 -0.44 -5.10
C ARG A 176 10.07 -0.12 -6.51
N THR A 177 9.88 1.15 -6.82
CA THR A 177 9.53 1.59 -8.18
C THR A 177 10.64 1.23 -9.17
N GLN A 178 11.91 1.35 -8.76
CA GLN A 178 13.04 0.91 -9.58
C GLN A 178 13.08 -0.61 -9.76
N GLN A 179 12.83 -1.38 -8.71
CA GLN A 179 12.70 -2.85 -8.81
C GLN A 179 11.64 -3.25 -9.84
N PHE A 180 10.46 -2.64 -9.74
CA PHE A 180 9.37 -2.89 -10.70
C PHE A 180 9.76 -2.52 -12.14
N ARG A 181 10.42 -1.37 -12.34
CA ARG A 181 10.91 -0.94 -13.67
C ARG A 181 11.96 -1.90 -14.25
N LEU A 182 12.75 -2.53 -13.40
CA LEU A 182 13.78 -3.50 -13.80
C LEU A 182 13.24 -4.92 -13.93
N GLY A 183 11.98 -5.20 -13.56
CA GLY A 183 11.44 -6.56 -13.58
C GLY A 183 12.10 -7.48 -12.55
N CYS A 184 12.52 -6.90 -11.41
CA CYS A 184 12.68 -7.63 -10.16
C CYS A 184 11.27 -7.88 -9.56
#